data_AF-A0A976CIB4-F1
#
_entry.id   AF-A0A976CIB4-F1
#
_cell.length_a   1.000
_cell.length_b   1.000
_cell.length_c   1.000
_cell.angle_alpha   90.00
_cell.angle_beta   90.00
_cell.angle_gamma   90.00
#
_symmetry.space_group_name_H-M   'P 1'
#
loop_
_entity.id
_entity.type
_entity.pdbx_description
1 polymer ?
#
loop_
_entity_poly.entity_id
_entity_poly.type
_entity_poly.pdbx_seq_one_letter_code
_entity_poly.pdbx_strand_id
1 'polypeptide(L)'
;MKLNFVDRPTGRHLLDFLYEKFAKPQLHDTEEPSNPSIYVRHAEGQVVDGNYTIEKVFEDFRTGFYAESRLPVSGNNPPVLVIRGYGSWYPFDRVLEDTPDVFVAKLERQLKAAETVGAVDWIKQQWSSGNPADVIGESLGGKVAQQIVAKYPEYIRSTVTFNSLGVAEKLAQTCTAKNVFHYFTLGERYAFWANGGDYIPGTIFVISQKGKNWWYKIEEAIVRMARFEGKFRKRRVLVVMLAQWLLLNRHNAIVLNKKKPVVVEIDRAQLQIFRKNRFT
;
A
#
# COMPACT_ATOMS: atom_id res chain seq x y z
N MET A 1 4.90 -23.78 -12.53
CA MET A 1 5.93 -23.26 -11.60
C MET A 1 5.34 -23.28 -10.19
N LYS A 2 5.95 -23.94 -9.21
CA LYS A 2 5.46 -23.87 -7.81
C LYS A 2 5.75 -22.46 -7.29
N LEU A 3 4.71 -21.70 -6.92
CA LEU A 3 4.87 -20.37 -6.33
C LEU A 3 5.47 -20.53 -4.93
N ASN A 4 6.79 -20.39 -4.82
CA ASN A 4 7.54 -20.57 -3.56
C ASN A 4 7.37 -19.40 -2.57
N PHE A 5 6.60 -18.38 -2.94
CA PHE A 5 6.29 -17.19 -2.15
C PHE A 5 4.83 -17.12 -1.68
N VAL A 6 4.03 -18.15 -1.98
CA VAL A 6 2.64 -18.26 -1.51
C VAL A 6 2.56 -19.32 -0.43
N ASP A 7 2.02 -18.94 0.72
CA ASP A 7 1.68 -19.87 1.79
C ASP A 7 0.52 -20.75 1.34
N ARG A 8 0.76 -22.04 1.13
CA ARG A 8 -0.26 -22.95 0.57
C ARG A 8 -1.54 -23.05 1.42
N PRO A 9 -1.46 -23.12 2.76
CA PRO A 9 -2.66 -23.18 3.61
C PRO A 9 -3.52 -21.93 3.54
N THR A 10 -2.92 -20.74 3.45
CA THR A 10 -3.66 -19.47 3.58
C THR A 10 -3.81 -18.69 2.28
N GLY A 11 -3.09 -19.06 1.21
CA GLY A 11 -3.02 -18.30 -0.05
C GLY A 11 -2.27 -16.96 0.07
N ARG A 12 -1.73 -16.64 1.24
CA ARG A 12 -1.06 -15.36 1.53
C ARG A 12 0.34 -15.31 0.95
N HIS A 13 0.84 -14.09 0.78
CA HIS A 13 2.25 -13.89 0.46
C HIS A 13 3.11 -14.20 1.69
N LEU A 14 4.17 -15.01 1.56
CA LEU A 14 5.00 -15.46 2.69
C LEU A 14 5.69 -14.31 3.44
N LEU A 15 5.90 -13.19 2.77
CA LEU A 15 6.57 -12.01 3.32
C LEU A 15 5.60 -10.86 3.64
N ASP A 16 4.28 -11.09 3.62
CA ASP A 16 3.29 -10.04 3.87
C ASP A 16 3.47 -9.31 5.22
N PHE A 17 3.87 -10.04 6.26
CA PHE A 17 4.17 -9.47 7.58
C PHE A 17 5.34 -8.48 7.51
N LEU A 18 6.38 -8.80 6.74
CA LEU A 18 7.55 -7.93 6.59
C LEU A 18 7.22 -6.74 5.67
N TYR A 19 6.52 -7.01 4.57
CA TYR A 19 6.17 -5.99 3.59
C TYR A 19 5.21 -4.96 4.17
N GLU A 20 4.36 -5.33 5.12
CA GLU A 20 3.52 -4.35 5.82
C GLU A 20 4.37 -3.34 6.59
N LYS A 21 5.45 -3.77 7.25
CA LYS A 21 6.39 -2.87 7.95
C LYS A 21 7.16 -1.98 6.97
N PHE A 22 7.48 -2.50 5.80
CA PHE A 22 8.18 -1.73 4.76
C PHE A 22 7.29 -0.62 4.21
N ALA A 23 6.02 -0.93 3.95
CA ALA A 23 5.13 -0.04 3.22
C ALA A 23 4.41 0.98 4.09
N LYS A 24 4.23 0.72 5.39
CA LYS A 24 3.40 1.58 6.28
C LYS A 24 4.24 2.44 7.22
N PRO A 25 3.74 3.62 7.60
CA PRO A 25 4.41 4.47 8.58
C PRO A 25 4.43 3.81 9.96
N GLN A 26 5.60 3.84 10.60
CA GLN A 26 5.81 3.33 11.95
C GLN A 26 6.06 4.51 12.90
N LEU A 27 4.99 5.28 13.16
CA LEU A 27 5.02 6.61 13.81
C LEU A 27 5.73 6.68 15.17
N HIS A 28 5.91 5.56 15.87
CA HIS A 28 6.60 5.53 17.17
C HIS A 28 8.11 5.30 17.04
N ASP A 29 8.58 4.83 15.89
CA ASP A 29 9.96 4.38 15.67
C ASP A 29 10.61 5.14 14.51
N THR A 30 10.02 6.24 14.02
CA THR A 30 10.51 6.97 12.83
C THR A 30 11.88 7.62 13.03
N GLU A 31 12.33 7.78 14.28
CA GLU A 31 13.66 8.29 14.61
C GLU A 31 14.72 7.18 14.67
N GLU A 32 14.32 5.91 14.64
CA GLU A 32 15.25 4.78 14.61
C GLU A 32 15.76 4.55 13.18
N PRO A 33 17.06 4.67 12.91
CA PRO A 33 17.59 4.49 11.56
C PRO A 33 17.40 3.07 11.00
N SER A 34 17.24 2.05 11.86
CA SER A 34 16.98 0.68 11.44
C SER A 34 15.52 0.41 11.08
N ASN A 35 14.61 1.35 11.36
CA ASN A 35 13.19 1.20 11.08
C ASN A 35 12.97 1.01 9.58
N PRO A 36 12.35 -0.10 9.14
CA PRO A 36 12.33 -0.43 7.74
C PRO A 36 11.20 0.26 6.95
N SER A 37 10.44 1.15 7.58
CA SER A 37 9.37 1.92 6.96
C SER A 37 9.91 2.82 5.86
N ILE A 38 9.29 2.79 4.67
CA ILE A 38 9.58 3.71 3.55
C ILE A 38 9.32 5.19 3.86
N TYR A 39 8.78 5.50 5.04
CA TYR A 39 8.61 6.85 5.56
C TYR A 39 9.80 7.32 6.42
N VAL A 40 10.87 6.52 6.54
CA VAL A 40 12.19 6.94 7.03
C VAL A 40 13.12 7.12 5.82
N ARG A 41 13.79 8.29 5.70
CA ARG A 41 14.70 8.55 4.57
C ARG A 41 16.00 7.80 4.78
N HIS A 42 16.12 6.62 4.20
CA HIS A 42 17.35 5.86 4.28
C HIS A 42 18.40 6.34 3.27
N ALA A 43 19.66 6.08 3.58
CA ALA A 43 20.78 6.25 2.66
C ALA A 43 21.06 4.95 1.90
N GLU A 44 21.61 5.05 0.69
CA GLU A 44 22.14 3.89 -0.03
C GLU A 44 23.25 3.21 0.80
N GLY A 45 23.23 1.87 0.82
CA GLY A 45 24.11 1.05 1.66
C GLY A 45 23.62 0.85 3.11
N GLN A 46 22.57 1.55 3.54
CA GLN A 46 22.02 1.38 4.88
C GLN A 46 21.31 0.03 5.05
N VAL A 47 21.56 -0.64 6.17
CA VAL A 47 20.86 -1.87 6.55
C VAL A 47 19.65 -1.51 7.41
N VAL A 48 18.50 -2.05 7.05
CA VAL A 48 17.22 -1.89 7.76
C VAL A 48 16.72 -3.23 8.30
N ASP A 49 15.85 -3.18 9.30
CA ASP A 49 15.24 -4.37 9.86
C ASP A 49 14.53 -5.22 8.79
N GLY A 50 14.50 -6.53 9.02
CA GLY A 50 14.10 -7.48 7.98
C GLY A 50 15.26 -7.97 7.13
N ASN A 51 16.49 -7.55 7.44
CA ASN A 51 17.73 -8.03 6.83
C ASN A 51 17.87 -7.62 5.36
N TYR A 52 17.60 -6.34 5.08
CA TYR A 52 17.71 -5.73 3.77
C TYR A 52 18.67 -4.55 3.79
N THR A 53 19.41 -4.37 2.71
CA THR A 53 20.22 -3.16 2.44
C THR A 53 19.51 -2.32 1.39
N ILE A 54 19.47 -1.01 1.58
CA ILE A 54 19.02 -0.07 0.55
C ILE A 54 20.07 -0.03 -0.55
N GLU A 55 19.71 -0.49 -1.74
CA GLU A 55 20.64 -0.50 -2.87
C GLU A 55 20.62 0.83 -3.61
N LYS A 56 19.42 1.34 -3.92
CA LYS A 56 19.23 2.63 -4.59
C LYS A 56 18.03 3.37 -4.05
N VAL A 57 18.13 4.69 -4.06
CA VAL A 57 17.02 5.60 -3.77
C VAL A 57 16.54 6.23 -5.07
N PHE A 58 15.24 6.15 -5.33
CA PHE A 58 14.58 6.69 -6.52
C PHE A 58 13.67 7.85 -6.11
N GLU A 59 13.99 9.06 -6.55
CA GLU A 59 13.27 10.26 -6.11
C GLU A 59 13.03 11.25 -7.25
N ASP A 60 11.77 11.66 -7.45
CA ASP A 60 11.40 12.78 -8.30
C ASP A 60 10.70 13.87 -7.48
N PHE A 61 11.44 14.97 -7.25
CA PHE A 61 10.96 16.11 -6.48
C PHE A 61 9.74 16.81 -7.09
N ARG A 62 9.54 16.71 -8.42
CA ARG A 62 8.46 17.44 -9.12
C ARG A 62 7.11 16.77 -8.95
N THR A 63 7.10 15.46 -8.81
CA THR A 63 5.89 14.65 -8.65
C THR A 63 5.70 14.17 -7.22
N GLY A 64 6.74 14.23 -6.39
CA GLY A 64 6.73 13.65 -5.05
C GLY A 64 7.08 12.17 -5.04
N PHE A 65 7.33 11.55 -6.20
CA PHE A 65 7.65 10.13 -6.29
C PHE A 65 8.85 9.78 -5.44
N TYR A 66 8.71 8.71 -4.67
CA TYR A 66 9.80 8.13 -3.91
C TYR A 66 9.66 6.62 -3.81
N ALA A 67 10.77 5.93 -4.04
CA ALA A 67 10.90 4.51 -3.80
C ALA A 67 12.33 4.15 -3.40
N GLU A 68 12.48 2.99 -2.77
CA GLU A 68 13.77 2.39 -2.47
C GLU A 68 13.83 1.00 -3.10
N SER A 69 14.91 0.68 -3.80
CA SER A 69 15.25 -0.71 -4.02
C SER A 69 15.99 -1.26 -2.81
N ARG A 70 15.65 -2.49 -2.45
CA ARG A 70 16.30 -3.18 -1.34
C ARG A 70 16.72 -4.58 -1.74
N LEU A 71 17.94 -4.93 -1.39
CA LEU A 71 18.49 -6.27 -1.57
C LEU A 71 18.57 -6.99 -0.22
N PRO A 72 18.29 -8.30 -0.17
CA PRO A 72 18.51 -9.06 1.05
C PRO A 72 20.01 -9.08 1.40
N VAL A 73 20.36 -8.80 2.65
CA VAL A 73 21.76 -8.90 3.14
C VAL A 73 22.20 -10.37 3.11
N SER A 74 21.29 -11.28 3.45
CA SER A 74 21.51 -12.73 3.43
C SER A 74 20.21 -13.50 3.26
N GLY A 75 20.31 -14.73 2.77
CA GLY A 75 19.17 -15.64 2.57
C GLY A 75 18.55 -15.58 1.16
N ASN A 76 17.39 -16.23 1.03
CA ASN A 76 16.72 -16.46 -0.27
C ASN A 76 15.51 -15.53 -0.50
N ASN A 77 15.42 -14.43 0.24
CA ASN A 77 14.34 -13.46 0.01
C ASN A 77 14.55 -12.73 -1.34
N PRO A 78 13.48 -12.28 -2.02
CA PRO A 78 13.64 -11.52 -3.25
C PRO A 78 14.20 -10.12 -3.01
N PRO A 79 14.82 -9.49 -4.02
CA PRO A 79 14.95 -8.05 -4.06
C PRO A 79 13.56 -7.40 -4.08
N VAL A 80 13.43 -6.21 -3.51
CA VAL A 80 12.13 -5.52 -3.42
C VAL A 80 12.24 -4.06 -3.84
N LEU A 81 11.22 -3.56 -4.55
CA LEU A 81 10.98 -2.14 -4.74
C LEU A 81 9.87 -1.71 -3.78
N VAL A 82 10.17 -0.84 -2.83
CA VAL A 82 9.20 -0.30 -1.88
C VAL A 82 8.84 1.11 -2.28
N ILE A 83 7.58 1.36 -2.59
CA ILE A 83 7.07 2.64 -3.08
C ILE A 83 6.28 3.33 -1.97
N ARG A 84 6.62 4.60 -1.72
CA ARG A 84 5.99 5.42 -0.69
C ARG A 84 4.52 5.72 -1.02
N GLY A 85 3.66 5.66 0.01
CA GLY A 85 2.27 6.09 -0.05
C GLY A 85 2.08 7.60 -0.07
N TYR A 86 0.82 8.04 -0.02
CA TYR A 86 0.49 9.46 0.11
C TYR A 86 0.97 9.97 1.46
N GLY A 87 1.33 11.24 1.49
CA GLY A 87 1.84 11.88 2.68
C GLY A 87 3.29 12.20 2.44
N SER A 88 4.07 12.14 3.49
CA SER A 88 5.32 12.81 3.47
C SER A 88 6.20 12.26 4.56
N TRP A 89 7.50 12.35 4.34
CA TRP A 89 8.50 12.23 5.40
C TRP A 89 8.02 13.00 6.61
N TYR A 90 8.28 12.51 7.81
CA TYR A 90 8.19 13.43 8.93
C TYR A 90 9.40 14.37 8.86
N PRO A 91 9.22 15.71 8.80
CA PRO A 91 7.98 16.49 8.77
C PRO A 91 7.39 16.67 7.34
N PHE A 92 6.07 16.91 7.26
CA PHE A 92 5.22 16.73 6.06
C PHE A 92 5.69 17.43 4.75
N ASP A 93 6.71 16.92 4.07
CA ASP A 93 7.18 17.33 2.75
C ASP A 93 6.52 16.62 1.55
N ARG A 94 6.06 17.40 0.57
CA ARG A 94 5.57 16.97 -0.76
C ARG A 94 4.13 16.48 -0.89
N VAL A 95 3.30 16.82 0.09
CA VAL A 95 1.86 16.49 0.08
C VAL A 95 1.15 17.09 -1.13
N LEU A 96 1.55 18.29 -1.58
CA LEU A 96 0.91 19.00 -2.69
C LEU A 96 1.17 18.31 -4.04
N GLU A 97 2.38 17.79 -4.23
CA GLU A 97 2.84 17.13 -5.43
C GLU A 97 2.15 15.76 -5.62
N ASP A 98 1.94 15.03 -4.53
CA ASP A 98 1.24 13.74 -4.55
C ASP A 98 -0.27 13.87 -4.81
N THR A 99 -0.87 14.98 -4.34
CA THR A 99 -2.32 15.18 -4.25
C THR A 99 -3.08 14.88 -5.55
N PRO A 100 -2.66 15.32 -6.76
CA PRO A 100 -3.38 15.03 -7.99
C PRO A 100 -3.59 13.53 -8.24
N ASP A 101 -2.56 12.70 -8.04
CA ASP A 101 -2.64 11.26 -8.28
C ASP A 101 -3.44 10.54 -7.20
N VAL A 102 -3.60 11.14 -6.01
CA VAL A 102 -4.46 10.63 -4.94
C VAL A 102 -5.94 10.69 -5.29
N PHE A 103 -6.36 11.75 -6.00
CA PHE A 103 -7.78 11.98 -6.30
C PHE A 103 -8.19 11.58 -7.71
N VAL A 104 -7.22 11.33 -8.61
CA VAL A 104 -7.50 10.96 -10.01
C VAL A 104 -6.93 9.58 -10.33
N ALA A 105 -7.80 8.57 -10.37
CA ALA A 105 -7.41 7.16 -10.59
C ALA A 105 -6.69 6.93 -11.92
N LYS A 106 -7.07 7.67 -12.97
CA LYS A 106 -6.46 7.62 -14.32
C LYS A 106 -5.15 8.39 -14.46
N LEU A 107 -4.73 9.12 -13.43
CA LEU A 107 -3.50 9.88 -13.47
C LEU A 107 -2.33 8.95 -13.19
N GLU A 108 -1.29 9.08 -14.00
CA GLU A 108 -0.10 8.22 -14.03
C GLU A 108 1.18 9.07 -13.90
N ARG A 109 1.14 10.20 -13.18
CA ARG A 109 2.34 11.06 -13.07
C ARG A 109 3.41 10.35 -12.26
N GLN A 110 3.01 9.68 -11.18
CA GLN A 110 3.90 8.91 -10.31
C GLN A 110 4.51 7.71 -11.06
N LEU A 111 3.74 7.01 -11.91
CA LEU A 111 4.28 5.96 -12.79
C LEU A 111 5.35 6.51 -13.74
N LYS A 112 5.08 7.63 -14.41
CA LYS A 112 6.05 8.28 -15.32
C LYS A 112 7.30 8.74 -14.58
N ALA A 113 7.16 9.21 -13.35
CA ALA A 113 8.28 9.54 -12.50
C ALA A 113 9.13 8.30 -12.19
N ALA A 114 8.50 7.19 -11.77
CA ALA A 114 9.17 5.91 -11.52
C ALA A 114 9.98 5.40 -12.73
N GLU A 115 9.43 5.57 -13.93
CA GLU A 115 10.13 5.27 -15.19
C GLU A 115 11.32 6.21 -15.41
N THR A 116 11.13 7.51 -15.18
CA THR A 116 12.15 8.55 -15.43
C THR A 116 13.34 8.45 -14.48
N VAL A 117 13.11 8.13 -13.21
CA VAL A 117 14.19 8.02 -12.21
C VAL A 117 14.83 6.63 -12.19
N GLY A 118 14.43 5.72 -13.08
CA GLY A 118 15.07 4.42 -13.27
C GLY A 118 14.61 3.30 -12.32
N ALA A 119 13.52 3.49 -11.56
CA ALA A 119 12.99 2.44 -10.69
C ALA A 119 12.48 1.23 -11.50
N VAL A 120 11.86 1.49 -12.66
CA VAL A 120 11.41 0.43 -13.57
C VAL A 120 12.59 -0.27 -14.26
N ASP A 121 13.63 0.46 -14.60
CA ASP A 121 14.83 -0.12 -15.21
C ASP A 121 15.58 -1.02 -14.23
N TRP A 122 15.59 -0.64 -12.95
CA TRP A 122 16.09 -1.51 -11.88
C TRP A 122 15.29 -2.82 -11.80
N ILE A 123 13.95 -2.79 -11.85
CA ILE A 123 13.12 -4.01 -11.87
C ILE A 123 13.51 -4.92 -13.04
N LYS A 124 13.67 -4.36 -14.24
CA LYS A 124 14.06 -5.12 -15.44
C LYS A 124 15.46 -5.71 -15.32
N GLN A 125 16.39 -4.98 -14.69
CA GLN A 125 17.74 -5.47 -14.41
C GLN A 125 17.69 -6.68 -13.46
N GLN A 126 16.91 -6.60 -12.38
CA GLN A 126 16.74 -7.70 -11.43
C GLN A 126 16.16 -8.95 -12.10
N TRP A 127 15.14 -8.79 -12.94
CA TRP A 127 14.60 -9.88 -13.75
C TRP A 127 15.66 -10.51 -14.66
N SER A 128 16.43 -9.68 -15.38
CA SER A 128 17.46 -10.14 -16.31
C SER A 128 18.61 -10.87 -15.60
N SER A 129 18.87 -10.53 -14.33
CA SER A 129 19.84 -11.21 -13.47
C SER A 129 19.35 -12.54 -12.87
N GLY A 130 18.11 -12.95 -13.16
CA GLY A 130 17.50 -14.17 -12.62
C GLY A 130 16.90 -14.01 -11.22
N ASN A 131 16.88 -12.80 -10.67
CA ASN A 131 16.36 -12.48 -9.34
C ASN A 131 15.18 -11.50 -9.43
N PRO A 132 14.03 -11.89 -10.00
CA PRO A 132 12.91 -10.97 -10.19
C PRO A 132 12.41 -10.39 -8.85
N ALA A 133 12.15 -9.09 -8.86
CA ALA A 133 11.81 -8.33 -7.66
C ALA A 133 10.31 -8.39 -7.33
N ASP A 134 10.00 -8.23 -6.04
CA ASP A 134 8.64 -7.91 -5.60
C ASP A 134 8.44 -6.39 -5.59
N VAL A 135 7.23 -5.93 -5.94
CA VAL A 135 6.86 -4.52 -5.89
C VAL A 135 5.84 -4.29 -4.78
N ILE A 136 6.16 -3.39 -3.85
CA ILE A 136 5.42 -3.19 -2.62
C ILE A 136 4.98 -1.74 -2.52
N GLY A 137 3.75 -1.50 -2.05
CA GLY A 137 3.33 -0.13 -1.78
C GLY A 137 2.05 -0.03 -0.94
N GLU A 138 1.94 1.08 -0.22
CA GLU A 138 0.74 1.42 0.54
C GLU A 138 0.07 2.67 -0.05
N SER A 139 -1.26 2.81 0.09
CA SER A 139 -1.98 4.01 -0.35
C SER A 139 -1.65 4.39 -1.80
N LEU A 140 -1.09 5.59 -2.04
CA LEU A 140 -0.60 6.02 -3.36
C LEU A 140 0.50 5.11 -3.93
N GLY A 141 1.45 4.65 -3.12
CA GLY A 141 2.50 3.73 -3.53
C GLY A 141 1.93 2.39 -3.98
N GLY A 142 0.83 1.94 -3.35
CA GLY A 142 0.07 0.79 -3.81
C GLY A 142 -0.57 1.00 -5.20
N LYS A 143 -1.11 2.20 -5.48
CA LYS A 143 -1.63 2.55 -6.82
C LYS A 143 -0.50 2.52 -7.85
N VAL A 144 0.67 3.06 -7.52
CA VAL A 144 1.83 3.05 -8.43
C VAL A 144 2.32 1.61 -8.64
N ALA A 145 2.39 0.78 -7.60
CA ALA A 145 2.73 -0.63 -7.71
C ALA A 145 1.78 -1.38 -8.66
N GLN A 146 0.47 -1.14 -8.54
CA GLN A 146 -0.53 -1.68 -9.48
C GLN A 146 -0.30 -1.21 -10.92
N GLN A 147 0.04 0.08 -11.11
CA GLN A 147 0.31 0.64 -12.42
C GLN A 147 1.58 0.03 -13.05
N ILE A 148 2.65 -0.13 -12.27
CA ILE A 148 3.90 -0.75 -12.73
C ILE A 148 3.64 -2.21 -13.13
N VAL A 149 3.03 -3.01 -12.26
CA VAL A 149 2.82 -4.45 -12.57
C VAL A 149 1.85 -4.67 -13.72
N ALA A 150 0.87 -3.78 -13.92
CA ALA A 150 0.00 -3.86 -15.07
C ALA A 150 0.71 -3.54 -16.39
N LYS A 151 1.72 -2.67 -16.37
CA LYS A 151 2.48 -2.26 -17.56
C LYS A 151 3.68 -3.17 -17.85
N TYR A 152 4.26 -3.77 -16.80
CA TYR A 152 5.49 -4.56 -16.84
C TYR A 152 5.35 -5.93 -16.14
N PRO A 153 4.28 -6.70 -16.40
CA PRO A 153 3.93 -7.89 -15.62
C PRO A 153 4.99 -9.01 -15.68
N GLU A 154 5.75 -9.11 -16.75
CA GLU A 154 6.73 -10.16 -16.99
C GLU A 154 8.02 -9.99 -16.16
N TYR A 155 8.32 -8.77 -15.72
CA TYR A 155 9.56 -8.46 -14.98
C TYR A 155 9.42 -8.60 -13.47
N ILE A 156 8.20 -8.81 -12.98
CA ILE A 156 7.88 -8.74 -11.56
C ILE A 156 7.55 -10.13 -11.03
N ARG A 157 8.14 -10.48 -9.89
CA ARG A 157 7.88 -11.75 -9.21
C ARG A 157 6.48 -11.75 -8.60
N SER A 158 6.19 -10.75 -7.78
CA SER A 158 4.88 -10.51 -7.18
C SER A 158 4.66 -9.03 -6.88
N THR A 159 3.40 -8.66 -6.64
CA THR A 159 3.05 -7.31 -6.19
C THR A 159 2.20 -7.40 -4.94
N VAL A 160 2.60 -6.67 -3.89
CA VAL A 160 1.94 -6.69 -2.59
C VAL A 160 1.56 -5.27 -2.20
N THR A 161 0.26 -5.00 -2.09
CA THR A 161 -0.24 -3.67 -1.76
C THR A 161 -1.01 -3.66 -0.45
N PHE A 162 -0.90 -2.58 0.31
CA PHE A 162 -1.65 -2.35 1.54
C PHE A 162 -2.52 -1.11 1.41
N ASN A 163 -3.80 -1.18 1.80
CA ASN A 163 -4.73 -0.03 1.79
C ASN A 163 -4.59 0.85 0.53
N SER A 164 -4.38 0.21 -0.62
CA SER A 164 -3.96 0.90 -1.83
C SER A 164 -5.06 1.79 -2.38
N LEU A 165 -4.69 2.93 -2.96
CA LEU A 165 -5.60 3.65 -3.85
C LEU A 165 -5.90 2.80 -5.10
N GLY A 166 -7.05 3.04 -5.72
CA GLY A 166 -7.42 2.39 -6.97
C GLY A 166 -6.70 2.95 -8.20
N VAL A 167 -6.75 2.22 -9.31
CA VAL A 167 -6.28 2.59 -10.64
C VAL A 167 -7.44 2.86 -11.60
N ALA A 168 -7.14 3.26 -12.84
CA ALA A 168 -8.14 3.36 -13.89
C ALA A 168 -8.84 2.01 -14.13
N GLU A 169 -10.16 2.04 -14.30
CA GLU A 169 -10.97 0.85 -14.60
C GLU A 169 -10.48 0.09 -15.84
N LYS A 170 -10.10 0.81 -16.91
CA LYS A 170 -9.52 0.21 -18.11
C LYS A 170 -8.29 -0.63 -17.78
N LEU A 171 -7.39 -0.10 -16.94
CA LEU A 171 -6.19 -0.83 -16.51
C LEU A 171 -6.55 -2.07 -15.70
N ALA A 172 -7.50 -1.94 -14.77
CA ALA A 172 -8.01 -3.06 -13.97
C ALA A 172 -8.69 -4.16 -14.80
N GLN A 173 -9.24 -3.84 -15.97
CA GLN A 173 -9.89 -4.80 -16.86
C GLN A 173 -8.89 -5.48 -17.82
N THR A 174 -7.86 -4.77 -18.26
CA THR A 174 -6.90 -5.29 -19.25
C THR A 174 -5.63 -5.88 -18.64
N CYS A 175 -5.42 -5.73 -17.33
CA CYS A 175 -4.24 -6.24 -16.63
C CYS A 175 -4.17 -7.77 -16.70
N THR A 176 -3.01 -8.29 -17.13
CA THR A 176 -2.72 -9.73 -17.22
C THR A 176 -1.71 -10.19 -16.15
N ALA A 177 -1.33 -9.29 -15.24
CA ALA A 177 -0.40 -9.58 -14.17
C ALA A 177 -0.88 -10.78 -13.34
N LYS A 178 0.08 -11.60 -12.94
CA LYS A 178 -0.14 -12.74 -12.05
C LYS A 178 0.56 -12.41 -10.72
N ASN A 179 0.14 -13.06 -9.64
CA ASN A 179 0.76 -12.92 -8.32
C ASN A 179 0.62 -11.51 -7.70
N VAL A 180 -0.58 -10.96 -7.76
CA VAL A 180 -0.92 -9.70 -7.09
C VAL A 180 -1.68 -10.01 -5.80
N PHE A 181 -1.29 -9.36 -4.70
CA PHE A 181 -1.88 -9.50 -3.38
C PHE A 181 -2.30 -8.13 -2.85
N HIS A 182 -3.58 -7.97 -2.54
CA HIS A 182 -4.12 -6.74 -1.97
C HIS A 182 -4.55 -6.99 -0.53
N TYR A 183 -4.04 -6.19 0.40
CA TYR A 183 -4.41 -6.24 1.82
C TYR A 183 -5.11 -4.95 2.22
N PHE A 184 -6.35 -5.06 2.68
CA PHE A 184 -7.15 -3.94 3.16
C PHE A 184 -7.44 -4.08 4.64
N THR A 185 -7.24 -3.01 5.40
CA THR A 185 -7.53 -3.01 6.83
C THR A 185 -9.04 -2.91 7.04
N LEU A 186 -9.58 -3.74 7.92
CA LEU A 186 -11.03 -3.80 8.15
C LEU A 186 -11.60 -2.43 8.51
N GLY A 187 -12.53 -1.95 7.69
CA GLY A 187 -13.21 -0.67 7.90
C GLY A 187 -12.36 0.56 7.58
N GLU A 188 -11.19 0.38 6.97
CA GLU A 188 -10.47 1.45 6.26
C GLU A 188 -11.27 1.84 5.01
N ARG A 189 -11.35 3.14 4.72
CA ARG A 189 -12.19 3.70 3.64
C ARG A 189 -11.51 4.77 2.79
N TYR A 190 -10.35 5.29 3.18
CA TYR A 190 -9.68 6.35 2.42
C TYR A 190 -9.24 5.85 1.05
N ALA A 191 -8.67 4.64 1.02
CA ALA A 191 -8.26 3.95 -0.20
C ALA A 191 -9.36 3.95 -1.27
N PHE A 192 -10.59 3.63 -0.86
CA PHE A 192 -11.76 3.53 -1.74
C PHE A 192 -12.37 4.88 -2.09
N TRP A 193 -12.36 5.83 -1.15
CA TRP A 193 -13.00 7.12 -1.32
C TRP A 193 -12.18 8.07 -2.19
N ALA A 194 -10.87 8.13 -1.98
CA ALA A 194 -10.05 9.23 -2.45
C ALA A 194 -10.07 9.40 -3.98
N ASN A 195 -9.93 8.32 -4.77
CA ASN A 195 -10.01 8.43 -6.22
C ASN A 195 -11.15 7.65 -6.89
N GLY A 196 -11.92 6.87 -6.12
CA GLY A 196 -12.98 6.01 -6.65
C GLY A 196 -12.50 5.05 -7.74
N GLY A 197 -11.20 4.71 -7.75
CA GLY A 197 -10.58 3.82 -8.72
C GLY A 197 -11.01 2.36 -8.56
N ASP A 198 -10.51 1.53 -9.46
CA ASP A 198 -10.69 0.07 -9.42
C ASP A 198 -9.36 -0.62 -9.10
N TYR A 199 -9.35 -1.94 -8.96
CA TYR A 199 -8.16 -2.71 -8.61
C TYR A 199 -7.88 -3.76 -9.67
N ILE A 200 -6.60 -3.93 -10.01
CA ILE A 200 -6.17 -5.00 -10.91
C ILE A 200 -6.52 -6.38 -10.30
N PRO A 201 -6.71 -7.43 -11.12
CA PRO A 201 -7.01 -8.76 -10.61
C PRO A 201 -5.88 -9.28 -9.70
N GLY A 202 -6.26 -9.91 -8.59
CA GLY A 202 -5.34 -10.44 -7.59
C GLY A 202 -6.06 -11.13 -6.44
N THR A 203 -5.29 -11.68 -5.50
CA THR A 203 -5.82 -12.24 -4.25
C THR A 203 -6.06 -11.09 -3.27
N ILE A 204 -7.26 -10.99 -2.71
CA ILE A 204 -7.66 -9.85 -1.89
C ILE A 204 -7.93 -10.33 -0.46
N PHE A 205 -7.32 -9.67 0.51
CA PHE A 205 -7.47 -9.96 1.93
C PHE A 205 -8.00 -8.74 2.68
N VAL A 206 -8.89 -9.00 3.63
CA VAL A 206 -9.22 -8.06 4.70
C VAL A 206 -8.48 -8.48 5.97
N ILE A 207 -7.70 -7.56 6.52
CA ILE A 207 -6.86 -7.76 7.70
C ILE A 207 -7.37 -6.94 8.89
N SER A 208 -7.32 -7.52 10.09
CA SER A 208 -7.61 -6.79 11.33
C SER A 208 -6.96 -7.44 12.54
N GLN A 209 -6.75 -6.67 13.60
CA GLN A 209 -6.15 -7.22 14.83
C GLN A 209 -7.09 -8.17 15.58
N LYS A 210 -8.40 -7.85 15.62
CA LYS A 210 -9.39 -8.54 16.46
C LYS A 210 -10.72 -8.86 15.73
N GLY A 211 -10.76 -8.75 14.40
CA GLY A 211 -11.99 -8.95 13.64
C GLY A 211 -13.09 -7.92 13.95
N LYS A 212 -14.34 -8.27 13.64
CA LYS A 212 -15.55 -7.45 13.87
C LYS A 212 -16.04 -7.53 15.32
N ASN A 213 -15.18 -7.20 16.27
CA ASN A 213 -15.52 -7.19 17.69
C ASN A 213 -16.42 -6.00 18.08
N TRP A 214 -16.78 -5.89 19.36
CA TRP A 214 -17.67 -4.84 19.85
C TRP A 214 -17.07 -3.43 19.72
N TRP A 215 -15.77 -3.26 19.98
CA TRP A 215 -15.05 -2.00 19.79
C TRP A 215 -15.11 -1.53 18.34
N TYR A 216 -14.85 -2.43 17.38
CA TYR A 216 -14.98 -2.15 15.96
C TYR A 216 -16.38 -1.66 15.61
N LYS A 217 -17.44 -2.27 16.17
CA LYS A 217 -18.84 -1.84 15.92
C LYS A 217 -19.09 -0.41 16.41
N ILE A 218 -18.51 -0.01 17.54
CA ILE A 218 -18.61 1.35 18.08
C ILE A 218 -17.88 2.34 17.17
N GLU A 219 -16.62 2.05 16.83
CA GLU A 219 -15.84 2.89 15.91
C GLU A 219 -16.53 3.04 14.55
N GLU A 220 -17.07 1.95 14.03
CA GLU A 220 -17.84 1.93 12.78
C GLU A 220 -19.13 2.76 12.88
N ALA A 221 -19.83 2.74 14.02
CA ALA A 221 -20.98 3.61 14.26
C ALA A 221 -20.58 5.09 14.23
N ILE A 222 -19.44 5.46 14.84
CA ILE A 222 -18.90 6.83 14.80
C ILE A 222 -18.60 7.25 13.35
N VAL A 223 -17.92 6.39 12.59
CA VAL A 223 -17.59 6.65 11.18
C VAL A 223 -18.85 6.85 10.33
N ARG A 224 -19.92 6.08 10.56
CA ARG A 224 -21.21 6.25 9.88
C ARG A 224 -21.93 7.53 10.31
N MET A 225 -21.91 7.85 11.60
CA MET A 225 -22.52 9.07 12.15
C MET A 225 -21.90 10.35 11.60
N ALA A 226 -20.61 10.31 11.24
CA ALA A 226 -19.90 11.46 10.66
C ALA A 226 -20.57 11.96 9.38
N ARG A 227 -21.21 11.08 8.60
CA ARG A 227 -21.89 11.40 7.32
C ARG A 227 -21.08 12.40 6.49
N PHE A 228 -19.95 11.94 5.96
CA PHE A 228 -19.04 12.77 5.14
C PHE A 228 -19.71 13.36 3.88
N GLU A 229 -20.91 12.90 3.54
CA GLU A 229 -21.75 13.45 2.48
C GLU A 229 -22.79 14.44 3.03
N GLY A 230 -22.80 15.67 2.50
CA GLY A 230 -23.84 16.68 2.74
C GLY A 230 -23.36 17.97 3.43
N LYS A 231 -24.31 18.90 3.69
CA LYS A 231 -24.02 20.20 4.34
C LYS A 231 -23.48 20.00 5.75
N PHE A 232 -22.26 20.46 5.96
CA PHE A 232 -21.57 20.42 7.25
C PHE A 232 -22.38 21.18 8.32
N ARG A 233 -22.80 20.47 9.37
CA ARG A 233 -23.47 21.08 10.54
C ARG A 233 -22.45 21.24 11.66
N LYS A 234 -22.31 22.46 12.22
CA LYS A 234 -21.36 22.78 13.32
C LYS A 234 -21.39 21.77 14.49
N ARG A 235 -22.57 21.21 14.81
CA ARG A 235 -22.73 20.19 15.89
C ARG A 235 -22.08 18.82 15.59
N ARG A 236 -21.53 18.59 14.39
CA ARG A 236 -20.92 17.32 13.98
C ARG A 236 -19.39 17.38 13.84
N VAL A 237 -18.77 18.54 14.04
CA VAL A 237 -17.32 18.73 13.87
C VAL A 237 -16.52 17.69 14.66
N LEU A 238 -16.85 17.50 15.94
CA LEU A 238 -16.18 16.52 16.81
C LEU A 238 -16.28 15.08 16.27
N VAL A 239 -17.47 14.68 15.81
CA VAL A 239 -17.71 13.33 15.26
C VAL A 239 -16.92 13.14 13.96
N VAL A 240 -16.87 14.16 13.11
CA VAL A 240 -16.09 14.13 11.85
C VAL A 240 -14.59 14.03 12.13
N MET A 241 -14.07 14.82 13.07
CA MET A 241 -12.65 14.75 13.45
C MET A 241 -12.30 13.38 14.04
N LEU A 242 -13.14 12.86 14.94
CA LEU A 242 -12.95 11.53 15.52
C LEU A 242 -12.99 10.43 14.46
N ALA A 243 -13.93 10.50 13.52
CA ALA A 243 -14.02 9.55 12.43
C ALA A 243 -12.80 9.60 11.49
N GLN A 244 -12.31 10.80 11.17
CA GLN A 244 -11.08 10.97 10.37
C GLN A 244 -9.87 10.36 11.10
N TRP A 245 -9.72 10.64 12.40
CA TRP A 245 -8.66 10.05 13.21
C TRP A 245 -8.73 8.52 13.27
N LEU A 246 -9.93 7.95 13.47
CA LEU A 246 -10.13 6.49 13.46
C LEU A 246 -9.77 5.87 12.10
N LEU A 247 -10.20 6.50 11.00
CA LEU A 247 -9.88 6.02 9.65
C LEU A 247 -8.38 6.12 9.37
N LEU A 248 -7.70 7.18 9.82
CA LEU A 248 -6.26 7.37 9.64
C LEU A 248 -5.48 6.32 10.42
N ASN A 249 -5.88 6.06 11.67
CA ASN A 249 -5.31 5.00 12.48
C ASN A 249 -5.48 3.62 11.82
N ARG A 250 -6.65 3.33 11.22
CA ARG A 250 -6.87 2.08 10.48
C ARG A 250 -6.02 2.00 9.21
N HIS A 251 -5.85 3.10 8.49
CA HIS A 251 -5.01 3.17 7.29
C HIS A 251 -3.54 2.84 7.62
N ASN A 252 -3.02 3.44 8.69
CA ASN A 252 -1.63 3.31 9.09
C ASN A 252 -1.33 2.10 10.00
N ALA A 253 -2.36 1.38 10.48
CA ALA A 253 -2.17 0.30 11.44
C ALA A 253 -1.30 -0.84 10.87
N ILE A 254 -0.25 -1.22 11.60
CA ILE A 254 0.45 -2.49 11.40
C ILE A 254 -0.38 -3.62 12.04
N VAL A 255 -0.89 -4.53 11.22
CA VAL A 255 -1.85 -5.57 11.64
C VAL A 255 -1.22 -6.96 11.64
N LEU A 256 -0.53 -7.33 10.57
CA LEU A 256 0.00 -8.68 10.33
C LEU A 256 1.11 -9.08 11.31
N ASN A 257 1.77 -8.09 11.93
CA ASN A 257 2.77 -8.30 12.97
C ASN A 257 2.17 -8.46 14.38
N LYS A 258 0.85 -8.34 14.55
CA LYS A 258 0.21 -8.51 15.86
C LYS A 258 -0.02 -9.99 16.16
N LYS A 259 -0.17 -10.32 17.45
CA LYS A 259 -0.44 -11.69 17.89
C LYS A 259 -1.80 -12.16 17.35
N LYS A 260 -1.79 -13.19 16.50
CA LYS A 260 -2.99 -13.82 15.89
C LYS A 260 -3.87 -12.79 15.13
N PRO A 261 -3.36 -12.20 14.03
CA PRO A 261 -4.18 -11.31 13.22
C PRO A 261 -5.30 -12.09 12.56
N VAL A 262 -6.45 -11.45 12.36
CA VAL A 262 -7.54 -11.99 11.57
C VAL A 262 -7.30 -11.59 10.11
N VAL A 263 -7.15 -12.59 9.25
CA VAL A 263 -6.96 -12.42 7.81
C VAL A 263 -8.05 -13.21 7.10
N VAL A 264 -8.84 -12.52 6.26
CA VAL A 264 -9.96 -13.13 5.55
C VAL A 264 -9.80 -12.83 4.07
N GLU A 265 -9.70 -13.86 3.25
CA GLU A 265 -9.76 -13.71 1.79
C GLU A 265 -11.18 -13.30 1.38
N ILE A 266 -11.27 -12.32 0.48
CA ILE A 266 -12.52 -11.82 -0.07
C ILE A 266 -12.43 -11.75 -1.59
N ASP A 267 -13.59 -11.75 -2.24
CA ASP A 267 -13.65 -11.50 -3.68
C ASP A 267 -13.73 -9.99 -4.00
N ARG A 268 -13.52 -9.65 -5.28
CA ARG A 268 -13.60 -8.27 -5.77
C ARG A 268 -15.00 -7.67 -5.62
N ALA A 269 -16.07 -8.47 -5.69
CA ALA A 269 -17.43 -7.95 -5.52
C ALA A 269 -17.66 -7.48 -4.07
N GLN A 270 -17.17 -8.22 -3.09
CA GLN A 270 -17.16 -7.85 -1.67
C GLN A 270 -16.33 -6.58 -1.43
N LEU A 271 -15.21 -6.42 -2.14
CA LEU A 271 -14.42 -5.19 -2.11
C LEU A 271 -15.23 -3.97 -2.61
N GLN A 272 -15.98 -4.14 -3.71
CA GLN A 272 -16.80 -3.08 -4.31
C GLN A 272 -18.02 -2.70 -3.44
N ILE A 273 -18.46 -3.55 -2.51
CA ILE A 273 -19.50 -3.18 -1.53
C ILE A 273 -19.01 -2.00 -0.67
N PHE A 274 -17.73 -1.96 -0.31
CA PHE A 274 -17.15 -0.83 0.43
C PHE A 274 -17.14 0.48 -0.38
N ARG A 275 -17.11 0.39 -1.71
CA ARG A 275 -17.20 1.54 -2.64
C ARG A 275 -18.63 2.06 -2.78
N LYS A 276 -19.62 1.16 -2.85
CA LYS A 276 -21.05 1.51 -3.06
C LYS A 276 -21.72 2.01 -1.79
N ASN A 277 -21.37 1.48 -0.62
CA ASN A 277 -21.88 1.95 0.67
C ASN A 277 -21.09 3.17 1.16
N ARG A 278 -21.23 4.29 0.44
CA ARG A 278 -20.80 5.61 0.93
C ARG A 278 -21.66 5.99 2.14
N PHE A 279 -21.28 5.49 3.31
CA PHE A 279 -21.83 5.86 4.63
C PHE A 279 -23.34 5.65 4.83
N THR A 280 -23.98 4.74 4.10
CA THR A 280 -25.34 4.23 4.39
C THR A 280 -25.36 3.15 5.47
#